data_AF-D8KWC5-F1
#
_entry.id   AF-D8KWC5-F1
#
_cell.length_a   1.000
_cell.length_b   1.000
_cell.length_c   1.000
_cell.angle_alpha   90.00
_cell.angle_beta   90.00
_cell.angle_gamma   90.00
#
_symmetry.space_group_name_H-M   'P 1'
#
loop_
_entity.id
_entity.type
_entity.pdbx_description
1 polymer ?
#
loop_
_entity_poly.entity_id
_entity_poly.type
_entity_poly.pdbx_seq_one_letter_code
_entity_poly.pdbx_strand_id
1 'polypeptide(L)'
;VTLASGQFELEILSMQNVNGELQNGNCCDGTRNPGDKKCTRDECDTYFKVCLKEYQSRVTAGGPCSFGSKSTPVIGGNTFNLKYNRNNEKNRIVIPFSFAWP
;
A
#
# COMPACT_ATOMS: atom_id res chain seq x y z
N VAL A 1 -8.33 -16.19 31.28
CA VAL A 1 -8.07 -15.82 29.87
C VAL A 1 -6.86 -14.90 29.87
N THR A 2 -5.72 -15.33 29.34
CA THR A 2 -4.58 -14.42 29.14
C THR A 2 -4.93 -13.51 27.97
N LEU A 3 -5.20 -12.24 28.25
CA LEU A 3 -5.37 -11.22 27.23
C LEU A 3 -3.95 -10.84 26.76
N ALA A 4 -3.57 -11.30 25.57
CA ALA A 4 -2.39 -10.79 24.88
C ALA A 4 -2.85 -9.69 23.92
N SER A 5 -2.14 -8.58 23.89
CA SER A 5 -2.42 -7.48 22.97
C SER A 5 -1.13 -6.91 22.40
N GLY A 6 -1.24 -6.29 21.23
CA GLY A 6 -0.10 -5.71 20.55
C GLY A 6 -0.51 -4.96 19.30
N GLN A 7 0.49 -4.52 18.55
CA GLN A 7 0.32 -3.80 17.29
C GLN A 7 1.20 -4.45 16.23
N PHE A 8 0.61 -4.72 15.07
CA PHE A 8 1.37 -4.99 13.86
C PHE A 8 1.52 -3.68 13.09
N GLU A 9 2.75 -3.35 12.71
CA GLU A 9 3.09 -2.08 12.09
C GLU A 9 3.75 -2.31 10.74
N LEU A 10 3.33 -1.54 9.74
CA LEU A 10 3.89 -1.55 8.39
C LEU A 10 4.20 -0.12 7.97
N GLU A 11 5.40 0.12 7.46
CA GLU A 11 5.84 1.43 7.00
C GLU A 11 6.18 1.40 5.51
N ILE A 12 5.63 2.35 4.75
CA ILE A 12 5.97 2.53 3.34
C ILE A 12 7.25 3.38 3.25
N LEU A 13 8.29 2.79 2.67
CA LEU A 13 9.61 3.43 2.53
C LEU A 13 9.77 4.19 1.22
N SER A 14 9.30 3.63 0.10
CA SER A 14 9.44 4.21 -1.23
C SER A 14 8.53 3.52 -2.23
N MET A 15 8.16 4.23 -3.28
CA MET A 15 7.47 3.69 -4.46
C MET A 15 8.16 4.19 -5.72
N GLN A 16 8.16 3.38 -6.77
CA GLN A 16 8.65 3.77 -8.09
C GLN A 16 7.72 3.24 -9.18
N ASN A 17 7.00 4.15 -9.82
CA ASN A 17 6.18 3.92 -11.01
C ASN A 17 6.61 4.93 -12.10
N VAL A 18 7.78 4.70 -12.71
CA VAL A 18 8.39 5.64 -13.68
C VAL A 18 7.46 5.94 -14.86
N ASN A 19 6.61 4.99 -15.23
CA ASN A 19 5.69 5.12 -16.36
C ASN A 19 4.32 5.68 -15.98
N GLY A 20 4.01 5.85 -14.69
CA GLY A 20 2.67 6.29 -14.25
C GLY A 20 1.54 5.36 -14.71
N GLU A 21 1.79 4.05 -14.73
CA GLU A 21 0.86 3.04 -15.26
C GLU A 21 0.16 2.26 -14.16
N LEU A 22 -1.06 1.83 -14.45
CA LEU A 22 -1.85 0.89 -13.64
C LEU A 22 -1.53 -0.56 -14.02
N GLN A 23 -1.93 -1.51 -13.17
CA GLN A 23 -1.73 -2.94 -13.42
C GLN A 23 -2.33 -3.43 -14.76
N ASN A 24 -3.38 -2.77 -15.25
CA ASN A 24 -4.02 -3.09 -16.53
C ASN A 24 -3.30 -2.48 -17.76
N GLY A 25 -2.20 -1.76 -17.57
CA GLY A 25 -1.41 -1.11 -18.62
C GLY A 25 -1.92 0.27 -19.07
N ASN A 26 -3.00 0.78 -18.48
CA ASN A 26 -3.47 2.14 -18.72
C ASN A 26 -2.66 3.14 -17.87
N CYS A 27 -2.71 4.42 -18.24
CA CYS A 27 -2.20 5.49 -17.39
C CYS A 27 -3.05 5.64 -16.13
N CYS A 28 -2.44 6.05 -15.02
CA CYS A 28 -3.19 6.41 -13.81
C CYS A 28 -4.23 7.49 -14.10
N ASP A 29 -3.79 8.55 -14.79
CA ASP A 29 -4.64 9.67 -15.15
C ASP A 29 -4.62 9.94 -16.65
N GLY A 30 -5.83 10.06 -17.20
CA GLY A 30 -6.05 10.38 -18.61
C GLY A 30 -5.63 9.28 -19.59
N THR A 31 -5.49 9.65 -20.85
CA THR A 31 -5.07 8.75 -21.93
C THR A 31 -3.60 8.95 -22.25
N ARG A 32 -2.96 7.90 -22.77
CA ARG A 32 -1.59 7.98 -23.32
C ARG A 32 -1.51 9.10 -24.37
N ASN A 33 -0.37 9.77 -24.41
CA ASN A 33 -0.07 10.72 -25.46
C ASN A 33 -0.10 10.03 -26.84
N PRO A 34 -0.75 10.61 -27.86
CA PRO A 34 -0.82 10.00 -29.19
C PRO A 34 0.54 9.84 -29.87
N GLY A 35 1.49 10.74 -29.58
CA GLY A 35 2.81 10.77 -30.22
C GLY A 35 3.78 9.71 -29.70
N ASP A 36 4.09 9.74 -28.41
CA ASP A 36 5.11 8.88 -27.78
C ASP A 36 4.53 7.71 -26.98
N LYS A 37 3.19 7.60 -26.89
CA LYS A 37 2.45 6.57 -26.14
C LYS A 37 2.79 6.52 -24.65
N LYS A 38 3.34 7.59 -24.09
CA LYS A 38 3.69 7.69 -22.66
C LYS A 38 2.55 8.31 -21.84
N CYS A 39 2.54 8.02 -20.55
CA CYS A 39 1.69 8.69 -19.56
C CYS A 39 2.46 9.89 -19.02
N THR A 40 2.26 11.07 -19.62
CA THR A 40 3.02 12.27 -19.23
C THR A 40 2.14 13.41 -18.74
N ARG A 41 0.83 13.20 -18.60
CA ARG A 41 -0.10 14.30 -18.34
C ARG A 41 -0.20 14.64 -16.85
N ASP A 42 -0.36 13.63 -16.00
CA ASP A 42 -0.41 13.78 -14.56
C ASP A 42 0.19 12.54 -13.85
N GLU A 43 0.53 12.69 -12.58
CA GLU A 43 1.07 11.61 -11.75
C GLU A 43 -0.02 10.85 -10.99
N CYS A 44 0.21 9.57 -10.67
CA CYS A 44 -0.72 8.78 -9.87
C CYS A 44 -0.88 9.34 -8.45
N ASP A 45 -2.13 9.45 -7.98
CA ASP A 45 -2.43 9.61 -6.55
C ASP A 45 -2.24 8.29 -5.77
N THR A 46 -0.99 8.00 -5.38
CA THR A 46 -0.63 6.69 -4.80
C THR A 46 -0.98 6.57 -3.31
N TYR A 47 -1.74 5.52 -2.98
CA TYR A 47 -2.05 5.08 -1.62
C TYR A 47 -1.93 3.55 -1.50
N PHE A 48 -1.85 3.03 -0.28
CA PHE A 48 -1.63 1.60 -0.02
C PHE A 48 -2.77 0.99 0.78
N LYS A 49 -3.18 -0.22 0.40
CA LYS A 49 -4.12 -1.06 1.17
C LYS A 49 -3.37 -2.27 1.71
N VAL A 50 -3.62 -2.60 2.98
CA VAL A 50 -3.02 -3.75 3.66
C VAL A 50 -4.12 -4.66 4.19
N CYS A 51 -3.95 -5.96 3.97
CA CYS A 51 -4.77 -7.03 4.50
C CYS A 51 -3.84 -8.02 5.20
N LEU A 52 -4.02 -8.19 6.50
CA LEU A 52 -3.24 -9.12 7.32
C LEU A 52 -4.13 -10.31 7.70
N LYS A 53 -3.63 -11.52 7.46
CA LYS A 53 -4.33 -12.78 7.74
C LYS A 53 -3.37 -13.86 8.21
N GLU A 54 -3.93 -14.98 8.64
CA GLU A 54 -3.17 -16.14 9.11
C GLU A 54 -2.27 -16.73 8.01
N TYR A 55 -1.22 -17.41 8.45
CA TYR A 55 -0.38 -18.17 7.54
C TYR A 55 -1.19 -19.28 6.85
N GLN A 56 -1.01 -19.41 5.53
CA GLN A 56 -1.59 -20.46 4.72
C GLN A 56 -0.47 -21.17 3.96
N SER A 57 -0.46 -22.50 3.97
CA SER A 57 0.52 -23.29 3.20
C SER A 57 0.39 -23.06 1.69
N ARG A 58 -0.82 -22.72 1.22
CA ARG A 58 -1.12 -22.26 -0.14
C ARG A 58 -1.82 -20.92 -0.07
N VAL A 59 -1.15 -19.85 -0.51
CA VAL A 59 -1.67 -18.49 -0.41
C VAL A 59 -2.80 -18.25 -1.41
N THR A 60 -3.89 -17.68 -0.91
CA THR A 60 -5.01 -17.18 -1.73
C THR A 60 -4.91 -15.66 -1.90
N ALA A 61 -5.13 -15.15 -3.13
CA ALA A 61 -5.04 -13.72 -3.44
C ALA A 61 -6.13 -12.88 -2.75
N GLY A 62 -7.23 -13.50 -2.32
CA GLY A 62 -8.32 -12.87 -1.58
C GLY A 62 -8.56 -13.52 -0.22
N GLY A 63 -9.81 -13.51 0.21
CA GLY A 63 -10.23 -14.01 1.52
C GLY A 63 -10.26 -12.92 2.59
N PRO A 64 -10.75 -13.26 3.80
CA PRO A 64 -10.88 -12.30 4.90
C PRO A 64 -9.53 -11.91 5.47
N CYS A 65 -9.40 -10.65 5.89
CA CYS A 65 -8.25 -10.13 6.63
C CYS A 65 -8.43 -10.46 8.12
N SER A 66 -8.18 -11.71 8.51
CA SER A 66 -8.48 -12.25 9.85
C SER A 66 -7.78 -11.52 10.99
N PHE A 67 -6.61 -10.92 10.75
CA PHE A 67 -5.90 -10.10 11.73
C PHE A 67 -6.17 -8.60 11.56
N GLY A 68 -6.84 -8.21 10.46
CA GLY A 68 -7.28 -6.84 10.21
C GLY A 68 -6.80 -6.28 8.86
N SER A 69 -7.40 -5.16 8.47
CA SER A 69 -7.06 -4.44 7.24
C SER A 69 -7.07 -2.93 7.46
N LYS A 70 -6.21 -2.21 6.76
CA LYS A 70 -6.15 -0.74 6.82
C LYS A 70 -5.61 -0.18 5.51
N SER A 71 -5.84 1.12 5.28
CA SER A 71 -5.29 1.83 4.13
C SER A 71 -4.62 3.14 4.57
N THR A 72 -3.63 3.59 3.82
CA THR A 72 -3.09 4.95 3.95
C THR A 72 -4.00 5.96 3.23
N PRO A 73 -3.93 7.25 3.56
CA PRO A 73 -4.29 8.30 2.59
C PRO A 73 -3.34 8.26 1.38
N VAL A 74 -3.55 9.14 0.40
CA VAL A 74 -2.55 9.38 -0.67
C VAL A 74 -1.26 9.88 -0.01
N ILE A 75 -0.15 9.20 -0.28
CA ILE A 75 1.16 9.48 0.32
C ILE A 75 2.21 9.97 -0.68
N GLY A 76 1.91 9.95 -1.99
CA GLY A 76 2.79 10.50 -3.00
C GLY A 76 2.32 10.23 -4.43
N GLY A 77 3.07 10.77 -5.38
CA GLY A 77 2.86 10.64 -6.81
C GLY A 77 3.33 9.31 -7.39
N ASN A 78 3.88 9.35 -8.61
CA ASN A 78 4.44 8.19 -9.32
C ASN A 78 5.64 7.57 -8.60
N THR A 79 6.57 8.40 -8.13
CA THR A 79 7.82 7.95 -7.51
C THR A 79 8.15 8.83 -6.33
N PHE A 80 8.40 8.21 -5.17
CA PHE A 80 8.73 8.92 -3.94
C PHE A 80 9.62 8.09 -3.03
N ASN A 81 10.36 8.76 -2.15
CA ASN A 81 11.20 8.13 -1.13
C ASN A 81 10.97 8.81 0.22
N LEU A 82 10.50 8.03 1.19
CA LEU A 82 10.15 8.46 2.56
C LEU A 82 11.16 7.98 3.60
N LYS A 83 12.24 7.27 3.22
CA LYS A 83 13.24 6.72 4.16
C LYS A 83 13.84 7.74 5.14
N TYR A 84 13.82 9.02 4.78
CA TYR A 84 14.36 10.13 5.60
C TYR A 84 13.28 11.09 6.09
N ASN A 85 12.00 10.83 5.80
CA ASN A 85 10.91 11.73 6.14
C ASN A 85 10.25 11.28 7.44
N ARG A 86 10.38 12.08 8.50
CA ARG A 86 9.87 11.78 9.87
C ARG A 86 8.36 11.97 10.04
N ASN A 87 7.64 12.38 9.00
CA ASN A 87 6.17 12.49 9.03
C ASN A 87 5.51 11.11 8.90
N ASN A 88 5.71 10.30 9.94
CA ASN A 88 5.45 8.85 9.95
C ASN A 88 3.96 8.47 9.98
N GLU A 89 3.03 9.40 10.23
CA GLU A 89 1.62 9.02 10.43
C GLU A 89 0.89 8.68 9.13
N LYS A 90 1.28 9.28 8.00
CA LYS A 90 0.58 9.05 6.72
C LYS A 90 1.05 7.78 6.01
N ASN A 91 2.33 7.42 6.15
CA ASN A 91 2.96 6.27 5.50
C ASN A 91 3.10 5.03 6.40
N ARG A 92 2.67 5.12 7.68
CA ARG A 92 2.62 3.98 8.61
C ARG A 92 1.18 3.47 8.77
N ILE A 93 1.03 2.16 8.69
CA ILE A 93 -0.21 1.44 8.98
C ILE A 93 -0.03 0.69 10.29
N VAL A 94 -0.93 0.94 11.23
CA VAL A 94 -0.99 0.26 12.54
C VAL A 94 -2.28 -0.56 12.62
N ILE A 95 -2.14 -1.87 12.80
CA ILE A 95 -3.22 -2.84 12.98
C ILE A 95 -3.13 -3.39 14.42
N PRO A 96 -3.99 -2.91 15.35
CA PRO A 96 -4.00 -3.42 16.73
C PRO A 96 -4.65 -4.80 16.80
N PHE A 97 -4.18 -5.63 17.73
CA PHE A 97 -4.75 -6.95 18.00
C PHE A 97 -4.89 -7.23 19.50
N SER A 98 -5.80 -8.14 19.85
CA SER A 98 -6.09 -8.61 21.22
C SER A 98 -6.05 -10.13 21.37
N PHE A 99 -5.34 -10.81 20.46
CA PHE A 99 -5.05 -12.23 20.48
C PHE A 99 -3.55 -12.50 20.71
N ALA A 100 -3.18 -13.74 21.04
CA ALA A 100 -1.77 -14.13 21.09
C ALA A 100 -1.19 -14.15 19.68
N TRP A 101 -0.12 -13.39 19.45
CA TRP A 101 0.52 -13.32 18.13
C TRP A 101 1.10 -14.71 17.76
N PRO A 102 0.67 -15.30 16.63
CA PRO A 102 1.05 -16.67 16.25
C PRO A 102 2.45 -16.80 15.66
#